data_AF-A0A4R5GVV5-F1
#
_entry.id   AF-A0A4R5GVV5-F1
#
_cell.length_a   1.000
_cell.length_b   1.000
_cell.length_c   1.000
_cell.angle_alpha   90.00
_cell.angle_beta   90.00
_cell.angle_gamma   90.00
#
_symmetry.space_group_name_H-M   'P 1'
#
loop_
_entity.id
_entity.type
_entity.pdbx_description
1 polymer ?
#
loop_
_entity_poly.entity_id
_entity_poly.type
_entity_poly.pdbx_seq_one_letter_code
_entity_poly.pdbx_strand_id
1 'polypeptide(L)'
;MAKNHYFDYVIGRSLQAARQNAKINKKTIYTHFQIPRKTYDRYENGESSPPFPLVLEIWMFCGVCSIKDLGDEIIKELERSSYGRTLLKWLINKKTH
;
A
#
# COMPACT_ATOMS: atom_id res chain seq x y z
N MET A 1 19.59 -1.69 -14.63
CA MET A 1 18.40 -2.42 -14.17
C MET A 1 18.08 -1.96 -12.76
N ALA A 2 17.11 -1.07 -12.50
CA ALA A 2 16.80 -0.66 -11.10
C ALA A 2 15.48 0.13 -10.87
N LYS A 3 14.71 0.52 -11.89
CA LYS A 3 13.57 1.44 -11.66
C LYS A 3 12.32 0.79 -11.02
N ASN A 4 12.09 -0.51 -11.20
CA ASN A 4 10.92 -1.19 -10.62
C ASN A 4 11.07 -1.52 -9.12
N HIS A 5 12.28 -1.89 -8.68
CA HIS A 5 12.51 -2.32 -7.30
C HIS A 5 12.23 -1.23 -6.26
N TYR A 6 12.57 0.03 -6.59
CA TYR A 6 12.33 1.15 -5.69
C TYR A 6 10.84 1.43 -5.50
N PHE A 7 10.07 1.30 -6.58
CA PHE A 7 8.64 1.53 -6.55
C PHE A 7 7.90 0.45 -5.73
N ASP A 8 8.27 -0.81 -5.95
CA ASP A 8 7.73 -1.95 -5.21
C ASP A 8 8.04 -1.83 -3.70
N TYR A 9 9.23 -1.33 -3.36
CA TYR A 9 9.61 -1.02 -1.99
C TYR A 9 8.69 0.03 -1.34
N VAL A 10 8.40 1.14 -2.02
CA VAL A 10 7.51 2.18 -1.50
C VAL A 10 6.10 1.64 -1.25
N ILE A 11 5.58 0.82 -2.17
CA ILE A 11 4.27 0.18 -2.01
C ILE A 11 4.27 -0.80 -0.84
N GLY A 12 5.29 -1.64 -0.70
CA GLY A 12 5.43 -2.55 0.42
C GLY A 12 5.44 -1.83 1.78
N ARG A 13 6.21 -0.75 1.88
CA ARG A 13 6.24 0.11 3.08
C ARG A 13 4.87 0.74 3.37
N SER A 14 4.13 1.15 2.34
CA SER A 14 2.79 1.71 2.54
C SER A 14 1.78 0.70 3.09
N LEU A 15 1.84 -0.55 2.61
CA LEU A 15 0.98 -1.64 3.12
C LEU A 15 1.34 -1.98 4.57
N GLN A 16 2.64 -2.05 4.87
CA GLN A 16 3.13 -2.30 6.22
C GLN A 16 2.68 -1.19 7.19
N ALA A 17 2.85 0.08 6.80
CA ALA A 17 2.45 1.23 7.60
C ALA A 17 0.93 1.24 7.86
N ALA A 18 0.12 1.09 6.82
CA ALA A 18 -1.33 1.00 6.93
C ALA A 18 -1.76 -0.09 7.94
N ARG A 19 -1.18 -1.28 7.80
CA ARG A 19 -1.47 -2.41 8.68
C ARG A 19 -1.03 -2.15 10.13
N GLN A 20 0.16 -1.61 10.33
CA GLN A 20 0.70 -1.32 11.67
C GLN A 20 -0.12 -0.24 12.39
N ASN A 21 -0.49 0.83 11.69
CA ASN A 21 -1.35 1.89 12.20
C ASN A 21 -2.73 1.36 12.59
N ALA A 22 -3.27 0.42 11.80
CA ALA A 22 -4.51 -0.28 12.09
C ALA A 22 -4.39 -1.36 13.19
N LYS A 23 -3.17 -1.66 13.67
CA LYS A 23 -2.87 -2.77 14.60
C LYS A 23 -3.33 -4.14 14.08
N ILE A 24 -3.33 -4.33 12.76
CA ILE A 24 -3.74 -5.59 12.12
C ILE A 24 -2.52 -6.52 11.96
N ASN A 25 -2.69 -7.83 12.17
CA ASN A 25 -1.62 -8.79 11.91
C ASN A 25 -1.57 -9.13 10.41
N LYS A 26 -0.37 -9.40 9.86
CA LYS A 26 -0.21 -9.92 8.48
C LYS A 26 -1.13 -11.10 8.19
N LYS A 27 -1.31 -11.99 9.19
CA LYS A 27 -2.22 -13.14 9.10
C LYS A 27 -3.65 -12.77 8.75
N THR A 28 -4.15 -11.70 9.35
CA THR A 28 -5.50 -11.21 9.05
C THR A 28 -5.60 -10.75 7.60
N ILE A 29 -4.60 -10.03 7.11
CA ILE A 29 -4.58 -9.53 5.72
C ILE A 29 -4.55 -10.69 4.72
N TYR A 30 -3.54 -11.56 4.78
CA TYR A 30 -3.41 -12.61 3.77
C TYR A 30 -4.56 -13.63 3.84
N THR A 31 -5.17 -13.84 5.00
CA THR A 31 -6.34 -14.72 5.14
C THR A 31 -7.59 -14.06 4.54
N HIS A 32 -7.83 -12.78 4.84
CA HIS A 32 -9.00 -12.05 4.36
C HIS A 32 -9.02 -11.94 2.83
N PHE A 33 -7.88 -11.59 2.23
CA PHE A 33 -7.73 -11.43 0.78
C PHE A 33 -7.38 -12.73 0.05
N GLN A 34 -7.36 -13.88 0.75
CA GLN A 34 -7.01 -15.19 0.19
C GLN A 34 -5.66 -15.19 -0.55
N ILE A 35 -4.70 -14.41 -0.06
CA ILE A 35 -3.35 -14.32 -0.61
C ILE A 35 -2.47 -15.37 0.08
N PRO A 36 -1.61 -16.11 -0.64
CA PRO A 36 -0.62 -16.95 0.01
C PRO A 36 0.28 -16.11 0.93
N ARG A 37 0.54 -16.58 2.15
CA ARG A 37 1.39 -15.88 3.13
C ARG A 37 2.71 -15.38 2.53
N LYS A 38 3.42 -16.24 1.79
CA LYS A 38 4.70 -15.90 1.14
C LYS A 38 4.55 -14.76 0.14
N THR A 39 3.44 -14.71 -0.59
CA THR A 39 3.16 -13.64 -1.56
C THR A 39 2.92 -12.32 -0.86
N TYR A 40 2.14 -12.31 0.22
CA TYR A 40 1.93 -11.10 1.01
C TYR A 40 3.21 -10.60 1.68
N ASP A 41 4.04 -11.51 2.21
CA ASP A 41 5.35 -11.14 2.78
C ASP A 41 6.25 -10.48 1.72
N ARG A 42 6.27 -10.99 0.48
CA ARG A 42 6.99 -10.35 -0.64
C ARG A 42 6.46 -8.97 -0.98
N TYR A 43 5.13 -8.75 -0.90
CA TYR A 43 4.54 -7.44 -1.12
C TYR A 43 5.01 -6.44 -0.07
N GLU A 44 4.90 -6.76 1.23
CA GLU A 44 5.35 -5.84 2.29
C GLU A 44 6.85 -5.55 2.25
N ASN A 45 7.67 -6.52 1.83
CA ASN A 45 9.12 -6.36 1.70
C ASN A 45 9.54 -5.60 0.43
N GLY A 46 8.62 -5.33 -0.49
CA GLY A 46 8.94 -4.71 -1.79
C GLY A 46 9.70 -5.64 -2.75
N GLU A 47 9.63 -6.95 -2.52
CA GLU A 47 10.22 -7.97 -3.39
C GLU A 47 9.32 -8.28 -4.60
N SER A 48 8.05 -7.90 -4.52
CA SER A 48 7.07 -8.05 -5.59
C SER A 48 6.04 -6.92 -5.52
N SER A 49 5.61 -6.45 -6.69
CA SER A 49 4.52 -5.47 -6.78
C SER A 49 3.16 -6.15 -6.62
N PRO A 50 2.31 -5.73 -5.67
CA PRO A 50 0.90 -6.13 -5.62
C PRO A 50 0.10 -5.45 -6.74
N PRO A 51 -0.99 -6.07 -7.23
CA PRO A 51 -1.92 -5.41 -8.14
C PRO A 51 -2.51 -4.13 -7.52
N PHE A 52 -2.67 -3.08 -8.33
CA PHE A 52 -3.24 -1.80 -7.89
C PHE A 52 -4.56 -1.93 -7.11
N PRO A 53 -5.57 -2.69 -7.59
CA PRO A 53 -6.83 -2.82 -6.86
C PRO A 53 -6.63 -3.42 -5.47
N LEU A 54 -5.71 -4.38 -5.34
CA LEU A 54 -5.42 -5.04 -4.07
C LEU A 54 -4.79 -4.08 -3.06
N VAL A 55 -3.92 -3.16 -3.50
CA VAL A 55 -3.35 -2.13 -2.63
C VAL A 55 -4.47 -1.27 -2.03
N LEU A 56 -5.41 -0.82 -2.87
CA LEU A 56 -6.54 0.00 -2.43
C LEU A 56 -7.45 -0.76 -1.45
N GLU A 57 -7.75 -2.02 -1.74
CA GLU A 57 -8.59 -2.84 -0.87
C GLU A 57 -7.93 -3.08 0.49
N ILE A 58 -6.63 -3.36 0.53
CA ILE A 58 -5.88 -3.52 1.80
C ILE A 58 -5.85 -2.20 2.57
N TRP A 59 -5.60 -1.07 1.91
CA TRP A 59 -5.66 0.24 2.54
C TRP A 59 -7.04 0.52 3.16
N MET A 60 -8.11 0.27 2.41
CA MET A 60 -9.48 0.41 2.92
C MET A 60 -9.76 -0.51 4.11
N PHE A 61 -9.34 -1.78 4.04
CA PHE A 61 -9.47 -2.74 5.13
C PHE A 61 -8.70 -2.30 6.38
N CYS A 62 -7.55 -1.67 6.21
CA CYS A 62 -6.76 -1.07 7.28
C CYS A 62 -7.29 0.30 7.75
N GLY A 63 -8.40 0.80 7.20
CA GLY A 63 -8.97 2.09 7.61
C GLY A 63 -8.18 3.32 7.15
N VAL A 64 -7.35 3.18 6.10
CA VAL A 64 -6.67 4.33 5.44
C VAL A 64 -7.74 5.13 4.71
N CYS A 65 -8.10 6.27 5.28
CA CYS A 65 -9.15 7.16 4.76
C CYS A 65 -8.55 8.46 4.19
N SER A 66 -7.26 8.69 4.41
CA SER A 66 -6.53 9.85 3.92
C SER A 66 -5.07 9.53 3.66
N ILE A 67 -4.44 10.32 2.79
CA ILE A 67 -2.99 10.27 2.55
C ILE A 67 -2.17 10.40 3.82
N LYS A 68 -2.65 11.15 4.83
CA LYS A 68 -1.94 11.32 6.12
C LYS A 68 -1.78 10.02 6.90
N ASP A 69 -2.64 9.04 6.67
CA ASP A 69 -2.60 7.74 7.36
C ASP A 69 -1.44 6.86 6.87
N LEU A 70 -0.81 7.22 5.74
CA LEU A 70 0.36 6.55 5.17
C LEU A 70 1.68 7.15 5.67
N GLY A 71 1.67 8.37 6.22
CA GLY A 71 2.87 9.10 6.67
C GLY A 71 3.58 9.90 5.57
N ASP A 72 4.16 11.03 5.96
CA ASP A 72 4.73 12.04 5.03
C ASP A 72 5.86 11.51 4.14
N GLU A 73 6.67 10.58 4.65
CA GLU A 73 7.75 9.96 3.88
C GLU A 73 7.20 9.12 2.72
N ILE A 74 6.13 8.36 2.96
CA ILE A 74 5.51 7.50 1.93
C ILE A 74 4.81 8.37 0.87
N ILE A 75 4.15 9.45 1.29
CA ILE A 75 3.51 10.39 0.36
C ILE A 75 4.54 10.97 -0.62
N LYS A 76 5.66 11.49 -0.11
CA LYS A 76 6.72 12.09 -0.94
C LYS A 76 7.25 11.10 -1.97
N GLU A 77 7.38 9.83 -1.59
CA GLU A 77 7.88 8.81 -2.52
C GLU A 77 6.83 8.37 -3.55
N LEU A 78 5.55 8.33 -3.18
CA LEU A 78 4.47 8.06 -4.14
C LEU A 78 4.35 9.16 -5.20
N GLU A 79 4.58 10.43 -4.85
CA GLU A 79 4.55 11.57 -5.79
C GLU A 79 5.60 11.47 -6.93
N ARG A 80 6.69 10.74 -6.69
CA ARG A 80 7.81 10.59 -7.63
C ARG A 80 7.51 9.65 -8.79
N SER A 81 6.41 8.89 -8.74
CA SER A 81 6.03 7.93 -9.78
C SER A 81 4.65 8.23 -10.38
N SER A 82 4.45 7.90 -11.66
CA SER A 82 3.14 8.02 -12.32
C SER A 82 2.07 7.18 -11.60
N TYR A 83 2.42 5.97 -11.19
CA TYR A 83 1.54 5.06 -10.49
C TYR A 83 1.19 5.55 -9.07
N GLY A 84 2.17 6.01 -8.29
CA GLY A 84 1.93 6.56 -6.97
C GLY A 84 1.06 7.82 -7.01
N ARG A 85 1.24 8.70 -8.01
CA ARG A 85 0.34 9.84 -8.23
C ARG A 85 -1.11 9.41 -8.52
N THR A 86 -1.33 8.29 -9.20
CA THR A 86 -2.69 7.75 -9.42
C THR A 86 -3.32 7.28 -8.10
N LEU A 87 -2.55 6.60 -7.23
CA LEU A 87 -3.01 6.20 -5.90
C LEU A 87 -3.40 7.42 -5.04
N LEU A 88 -2.55 8.45 -5.02
CA LEU A 88 -2.80 9.67 -4.25
C LEU A 88 -4.05 10.42 -4.76
N LYS A 89 -4.22 10.53 -6.09
CA LYS A 89 -5.43 11.14 -6.68
C LYS A 89 -6.71 10.42 -6.28
N TRP A 90 -6.69 9.08 -6.23
CA TRP A 90 -7.84 8.30 -5.77
C TRP A 90 -8.19 8.63 -4.31
N LEU A 91 -7.20 8.69 -3.41
CA LEU A 91 -7.41 9.04 -2.00
C LEU A 91 -8.00 10.44 -1.82
N ILE A 92 -7.54 11.41 -2.62
CA ILE A 92 -8.05 12.79 -2.58
C ILE A 92 -9.52 12.85 -3.03
N ASN A 93 -9.87 12.18 -4.12
CA ASN A 93 -11.23 12.16 -4.67
C ASN A 93 -12.24 11.38 -3.81
N LYS A 94 -11.77 10.48 -2.93
CA LYS A 94 -12.66 9.73 -2.03
C LYS A 94 -13.20 10.57 -0.86
N LYS A 95 -12.60 11.73 -0.56
CA LYS A 95 -13.08 12.66 0.48
C LYS A 95 -14.26 13.53 0.05
N THR A 96 -14.63 13.51 -1.23
CA THR A 96 -15.68 14.37 -1.81
C THR A 96 -17.07 13.72 -1.89
N HIS A 97 -17.26 12.55 -1.29
CA HIS A 97 -18.57 11.88 -1.13
C HIS A 97 -18.72 11.37 0.30
#